data_AF-A0A026WYS3-F1
#
_entry.id   AF-A0A026WYS3-F1
#
_cell.length_a   1.000
_cell.length_b   1.000
_cell.length_c   1.000
_cell.angle_alpha   90.00
_cell.angle_beta   90.00
_cell.angle_gamma   90.00
#
_symmetry.space_group_name_H-M   'P 1'
#
loop_
_entity.id
_entity.type
_entity.pdbx_description
1 polymer ?
#
loop_
_entity_poly.entity_id
_entity_poly.type
_entity_poly.pdbx_seq_one_letter_code
_entity_poly.pdbx_strand_id
1 'polypeptide(L)'
;MGKTKTGRTAVACTAVAFVLVVIAFTTPNWLETDGKLDNPQFVKIGLWQVCFQGFQDPRHLYDTRFYGCWWVFEEEYYIIHDILLPDFFVATQFFFTLCLTLLLIGTFLTITYTCCSRQHDKFQLLLWATGGNLTLAGVCGVISVIIFGARGDGRDWMPNWEHNDIGWSYALAVVGSVTLIAAGILFLIEGRRHRKRQERILKDEQKTHTTI
;
A
#
# COMPACT_ATOMS: atom_id res chain seq x y z
N MET A 1 0.19 -27.72 -19.01
CA MET A 1 0.10 -27.86 -17.53
C MET A 1 -0.44 -26.56 -16.93
N GLY A 2 -1.52 -26.62 -16.15
CA GLY A 2 -2.10 -25.44 -15.48
C GLY A 2 -1.20 -24.88 -14.36
N LYS A 3 -1.52 -23.66 -13.89
CA LYS A 3 -0.84 -23.04 -12.74
C LYS A 3 -1.14 -23.81 -11.44
N THR A 4 -0.21 -23.79 -10.49
CA THR A 4 -0.39 -24.48 -9.19
C THR A 4 -1.46 -23.79 -8.35
N LYS A 5 -2.03 -24.52 -7.38
CA LYS A 5 -2.96 -23.94 -6.40
C LYS A 5 -2.33 -22.75 -5.67
N THR A 6 -1.09 -22.88 -5.20
CA THR A 6 -0.32 -21.80 -4.56
C THR A 6 -0.23 -20.55 -5.44
N GLY A 7 0.11 -20.71 -6.72
CA GLY A 7 0.23 -19.60 -7.64
C GLY A 7 -1.11 -18.93 -7.95
N ARG A 8 -2.22 -19.68 -8.01
CA ARG A 8 -3.56 -19.11 -8.15
C ARG A 8 -3.97 -18.32 -6.91
N THR A 9 -3.69 -18.84 -5.72
CA THR A 9 -3.92 -18.12 -4.45
C THR A 9 -3.10 -16.84 -4.40
N ALA A 10 -1.82 -16.88 -4.79
CA ALA A 10 -0.97 -15.69 -4.82
C ALA A 10 -1.54 -14.60 -5.75
N VAL A 11 -1.98 -14.97 -6.96
CA VAL A 11 -2.64 -14.05 -7.91
C VAL A 11 -3.91 -13.44 -7.30
N ALA A 12 -4.74 -14.24 -6.63
CA ALA A 12 -5.96 -13.74 -5.98
C ALA A 12 -5.63 -12.75 -4.85
N CYS A 13 -4.64 -13.06 -4.01
CA CYS A 13 -4.16 -12.15 -2.97
C CYS A 13 -3.64 -10.83 -3.55
N THR A 14 -2.85 -10.87 -4.64
CA THR A 14 -2.40 -9.65 -5.33
C THR A 14 -3.57 -8.82 -5.83
N ALA A 15 -4.59 -9.44 -6.43
CA ALA A 15 -5.77 -8.72 -6.94
C ALA A 15 -6.59 -8.06 -5.82
N VAL A 16 -6.81 -8.77 -4.70
CA VAL A 16 -7.49 -8.20 -3.52
C VAL A 16 -6.67 -7.04 -2.97
N ALA A 17 -5.36 -7.24 -2.75
CA ALA A 17 -4.49 -6.19 -2.23
C ALA A 17 -4.42 -4.97 -3.16
N PHE A 18 -4.47 -5.16 -4.47
CA PHE A 18 -4.54 -4.07 -5.44
C PHE A 18 -5.72 -3.16 -5.19
N VAL A 19 -6.92 -3.73 -5.05
CA VAL A 19 -8.14 -2.96 -4.79
C VAL A 19 -8.04 -2.21 -3.47
N LEU A 20 -7.61 -2.90 -2.40
CA LEU A 20 -7.52 -2.30 -1.06
C LEU A 20 -6.52 -1.14 -1.00
N VAL A 21 -5.32 -1.32 -1.56
CA VAL A 21 -4.28 -0.29 -1.55
C VAL A 21 -4.65 0.89 -2.44
N VAL A 22 -5.25 0.66 -3.60
CA VAL A 22 -5.70 1.75 -4.47
C VAL A 22 -6.79 2.58 -3.81
N ILE A 23 -7.80 1.93 -3.20
CA ILE A 23 -8.85 2.64 -2.47
C ILE A 23 -8.24 3.44 -1.32
N ALA A 24 -7.37 2.82 -0.52
CA ALA A 24 -6.70 3.52 0.58
C ALA A 24 -5.89 4.72 0.09
N PHE A 25 -5.21 4.60 -1.05
CA PHE A 25 -4.37 5.68 -1.60
C PHE A 25 -5.19 6.89 -2.07
N THR A 26 -6.38 6.67 -2.65
CA THR A 26 -7.14 7.73 -3.32
C THR A 26 -8.26 8.34 -2.49
N THR A 27 -8.63 7.73 -1.36
CA THR A 27 -9.78 8.16 -0.55
C THR A 27 -9.37 9.01 0.65
N PRO A 28 -10.19 10.01 1.05
CA PRO A 28 -9.85 10.98 2.07
C PRO A 28 -10.20 10.53 3.51
N ASN A 29 -10.21 9.22 3.81
CA ASN A 29 -10.70 8.68 5.09
C ASN A 29 -9.61 7.91 5.85
N TRP A 30 -8.41 8.49 5.95
CA TRP A 30 -7.36 7.98 6.84
C TRP A 30 -7.57 8.44 8.28
N LEU A 31 -8.02 9.68 8.46
CA LEU A 31 -8.52 10.24 9.72
C LEU A 31 -9.80 11.01 9.40
N GLU A 32 -10.83 10.88 10.23
CA GLU A 32 -12.12 11.53 10.03
C GLU A 32 -12.75 11.91 11.35
N THR A 33 -13.67 12.88 11.35
CA THR A 33 -14.41 13.24 12.56
C THR A 33 -15.45 12.18 12.93
N ASP A 34 -15.66 11.96 14.22
CA ASP A 34 -16.64 11.04 14.80
C ASP A 34 -18.11 11.47 14.58
N GLY A 35 -18.32 12.68 14.07
CA GLY A 35 -19.63 13.25 13.76
C GLY A 35 -20.44 13.68 14.99
N LYS A 36 -19.84 13.72 16.19
CA LYS A 36 -20.53 14.16 17.42
C LYS A 36 -20.52 15.67 17.60
N LEU A 37 -19.60 16.38 16.95
CA LEU A 37 -19.49 17.83 17.04
C LEU A 37 -20.36 18.51 15.97
N ASP A 38 -21.16 19.52 16.35
CA ASP A 38 -22.06 20.22 15.42
C ASP A 38 -21.31 21.02 14.33
N ASN A 39 -20.14 21.59 14.69
CA ASN A 39 -19.33 22.42 13.79
C ASN A 39 -17.84 22.05 13.90
N PRO A 40 -17.42 20.91 13.35
CA PRO A 40 -16.02 20.51 13.36
C PRO A 40 -15.22 21.33 12.36
N GLN A 41 -14.05 21.84 12.77
CA GLN A 41 -13.19 22.60 11.86
C GLN A 41 -12.53 21.69 10.82
N PHE A 42 -12.24 20.46 11.21
CA PHE A 42 -11.72 19.38 10.38
C PHE A 42 -12.78 18.31 10.15
N VAL A 43 -12.92 17.86 8.90
CA VAL A 43 -13.89 16.82 8.55
C VAL A 43 -13.20 15.48 8.33
N LYS A 44 -12.20 15.44 7.44
CA LYS A 44 -11.45 14.23 7.11
C LYS A 44 -10.20 14.52 6.29
N ILE A 45 -9.25 13.61 6.31
CA ILE A 45 -8.04 13.64 5.50
C ILE A 45 -7.68 12.24 5.02
N GLY A 46 -7.23 12.16 3.77
CA GLY A 46 -6.46 11.04 3.26
C GLY A 46 -5.09 11.53 2.82
N LEU A 47 -4.33 10.65 2.15
CA LEU A 47 -2.96 10.98 1.78
C LEU A 47 -2.84 12.24 0.91
N TRP A 48 -3.83 12.54 0.08
CA TRP A 48 -3.71 13.62 -0.91
C TRP A 48 -4.84 14.65 -0.85
N GLN A 49 -5.88 14.42 -0.07
CA GLN A 49 -7.02 15.33 0.00
C GLN A 49 -7.44 15.50 1.46
N VAL A 50 -7.66 16.75 1.85
CA VAL A 50 -8.17 17.14 3.16
C VAL A 50 -9.49 17.92 2.98
N CYS A 51 -10.39 17.78 3.95
CA CYS A 51 -11.66 18.48 3.99
C CYS A 51 -11.78 19.28 5.28
N PHE A 52 -11.99 20.59 5.15
CA PHE A 52 -12.21 21.51 6.27
C PHE A 52 -13.62 22.12 6.23
N GLN A 53 -14.10 22.57 7.39
CA GLN A 53 -15.36 23.27 7.54
C GLN A 53 -15.17 24.49 8.46
N GLY A 54 -14.59 25.55 7.90
CA GLY A 54 -14.34 26.80 8.62
C GLY A 54 -13.13 26.73 9.54
N PHE A 55 -12.13 25.94 9.17
CA PHE A 55 -10.85 25.94 9.87
C PHE A 55 -10.16 27.30 9.69
N GLN A 56 -9.64 27.84 10.79
CA GLN A 56 -8.86 29.07 10.83
C GLN A 56 -7.62 28.78 11.67
N ASP A 57 -6.43 29.07 11.13
CA ASP A 57 -5.18 28.80 11.83
C ASP A 57 -5.09 29.64 13.12
N PRO A 58 -4.99 29.03 14.31
CA PRO A 58 -4.84 29.79 15.56
C PRO A 58 -3.51 30.55 15.65
N ARG A 59 -2.48 30.11 14.91
CA ARG A 59 -1.13 30.69 14.97
C ARG A 59 -0.99 31.92 14.09
N HIS A 60 -1.78 32.01 13.03
CA HIS A 60 -1.78 33.15 12.13
C HIS A 60 -3.21 33.66 11.91
N LEU A 61 -3.46 34.87 12.41
CA LEU A 61 -4.73 35.60 12.31
C LEU A 61 -4.98 36.13 10.89
N TYR A 62 -4.77 35.32 9.85
CA TYR A 62 -5.28 35.65 8.53
C TYR A 62 -6.82 35.61 8.59
N ASP A 63 -7.49 36.54 7.91
CA ASP A 63 -8.95 36.55 7.76
C ASP A 63 -9.44 35.45 6.78
N THR A 64 -8.67 34.38 6.61
CA THR A 64 -8.96 33.27 5.71
C THR A 64 -9.53 32.09 6.49
N ARG A 65 -10.60 31.51 5.96
CA ARG A 65 -11.25 30.31 6.50
C ARG A 65 -11.27 29.25 5.42
N PHE A 66 -10.85 28.04 5.77
CA PHE A 66 -10.76 26.93 4.83
C PHE A 66 -12.05 26.12 4.83
N TYR A 67 -12.61 25.90 3.65
CA TYR A 67 -13.86 25.18 3.44
C TYR A 67 -13.75 24.19 2.28
N GLY A 68 -14.47 23.09 2.40
CA GLY A 68 -14.56 22.08 1.35
C GLY A 68 -13.37 21.13 1.34
N CYS A 69 -13.29 20.34 0.27
CA CYS A 69 -12.27 19.32 0.10
C CYS A 69 -11.32 19.70 -1.02
N TRP A 70 -10.03 19.79 -0.70
CA TRP A 70 -9.01 20.20 -1.64
C TRP A 70 -7.79 19.31 -1.56
N TRP A 71 -6.98 19.37 -2.60
CA TRP A 71 -5.71 18.67 -2.65
C TRP A 71 -4.75 19.27 -1.62
N VAL A 72 -3.96 18.43 -0.94
CA VAL A 72 -3.12 18.86 0.20
C VAL A 72 -2.02 19.86 -0.18
N PHE A 73 -1.67 19.98 -1.46
CA PHE A 73 -0.70 20.96 -1.95
C PHE A 73 -1.35 22.07 -2.80
N GLU A 74 -2.64 22.35 -2.58
CA GLU A 74 -3.27 23.54 -3.14
C GLU A 74 -2.57 24.81 -2.62
N GLU A 75 -2.45 25.84 -3.47
CA GLU A 75 -1.71 27.07 -3.14
C GLU A 75 -2.24 27.75 -1.88
N GLU A 76 -3.56 27.71 -1.68
CA GLU A 76 -4.25 28.27 -0.51
C GLU A 76 -3.79 27.63 0.80
N TYR A 77 -3.35 26.37 0.77
CA TYR A 77 -2.88 25.64 1.95
C TYR A 77 -1.40 25.85 2.26
N TYR A 78 -0.66 26.62 1.46
CA TYR A 78 0.76 26.90 1.75
C TYR A 78 0.93 27.66 3.07
N ILE A 79 -0.10 28.40 3.49
CA ILE A 79 -0.13 29.12 4.77
C ILE A 79 -0.17 28.14 5.96
N ILE A 80 -0.83 26.99 5.81
CA ILE A 80 -1.03 25.98 6.86
C ILE A 80 -0.24 24.69 6.62
N HIS A 81 0.75 24.74 5.72
CA HIS A 81 1.48 23.56 5.25
C HIS A 81 2.16 22.80 6.41
N ASP A 82 2.73 23.52 7.37
CA ASP A 82 3.42 22.93 8.52
C ASP A 82 2.48 22.12 9.44
N ILE A 83 1.19 22.47 9.48
CA ILE A 83 0.15 21.76 10.24
C ILE A 83 -0.39 20.60 9.39
N LEU A 84 -0.62 20.84 8.10
CA LEU A 84 -1.24 19.87 7.21
C LEU A 84 -0.30 18.70 6.87
N LEU A 85 0.98 19.00 6.68
CA LEU A 85 2.01 18.06 6.20
C LEU A 85 3.21 17.99 7.15
N PRO A 86 3.01 17.58 8.41
CA PRO A 86 4.12 17.34 9.33
C PRO A 86 5.00 16.18 8.84
N ASP A 87 6.25 16.13 9.31
CA ASP A 87 7.27 15.16 8.86
C ASP A 87 6.80 13.70 8.86
N PHE A 88 6.05 13.28 9.89
CA PHE A 88 5.55 11.91 9.97
C PHE A 88 4.53 11.59 8.87
N PHE A 89 3.70 12.58 8.50
CA PHE A 89 2.68 12.39 7.48
C PHE A 89 3.31 12.41 6.08
N VAL A 90 4.32 13.26 5.85
CA VAL A 90 5.15 13.22 4.64
C VAL A 90 5.86 11.86 4.50
N ALA A 91 6.41 11.31 5.60
CA ALA A 91 6.98 9.97 5.59
C ALA A 91 5.93 8.89 5.28
N THR A 92 4.73 9.01 5.86
CA THR A 92 3.58 8.13 5.57
C THR A 92 3.25 8.13 4.07
N GLN A 93 3.08 9.32 3.48
CA GLN A 93 2.81 9.53 2.05
C GLN A 93 3.91 8.92 1.18
N PHE A 94 5.18 9.16 1.52
CA PHE A 94 6.33 8.63 0.77
C PHE A 94 6.33 7.10 0.73
N PHE A 95 6.24 6.44 1.89
CA PHE A 95 6.27 4.98 1.96
C PHE A 95 5.05 4.34 1.32
N PHE A 96 3.85 4.94 1.44
CA PHE A 96 2.65 4.41 0.79
C PHE A 96 2.67 4.61 -0.74
N THR A 97 3.28 5.70 -1.22
CA THR A 97 3.55 5.91 -2.66
C THR A 97 4.52 4.86 -3.20
N LEU A 98 5.58 4.55 -2.45
CA LEU A 98 6.49 3.46 -2.80
C LEU A 98 5.78 2.10 -2.81
N CYS A 99 4.88 1.85 -1.86
CA CYS A 99 4.01 0.67 -1.86
C CYS A 99 3.15 0.60 -3.12
N LEU A 100 2.45 1.68 -3.48
CA LEU A 100 1.58 1.72 -4.67
C LEU A 100 2.38 1.51 -5.96
N THR A 101 3.50 2.21 -6.12
CA THR A 101 4.34 2.10 -7.34
C THR A 101 4.88 0.68 -7.52
N LEU A 102 5.41 0.06 -6.46
CA LEU A 102 5.84 -1.33 -6.49
C LEU A 102 4.66 -2.29 -6.72
N LEU A 103 3.48 -2.03 -6.17
CA LEU A 103 2.27 -2.81 -6.45
C LEU A 103 1.88 -2.75 -7.93
N LEU A 104 1.95 -1.59 -8.59
CA LEU A 104 1.68 -1.47 -10.03
C LEU A 104 2.65 -2.34 -10.85
N ILE A 105 3.95 -2.26 -10.53
CA ILE A 105 4.98 -3.11 -11.14
C ILE A 105 4.69 -4.59 -10.86
N GLY A 106 4.37 -4.94 -9.62
CA GLY A 106 4.09 -6.30 -9.18
C GLY A 106 2.84 -6.89 -9.83
N THR A 107 1.83 -6.06 -10.09
CA THR A 107 0.61 -6.44 -10.80
C THR A 107 0.92 -6.75 -12.26
N PHE A 108 1.72 -5.91 -12.93
CA PHE A 108 2.20 -6.19 -14.29
C PHE A 108 2.98 -7.52 -14.37
N LEU A 109 3.91 -7.76 -13.43
CA LEU A 109 4.64 -9.02 -13.34
C LEU A 109 3.72 -10.22 -13.04
N THR A 110 2.68 -10.02 -12.22
CA THR A 110 1.67 -11.04 -11.91
C THR A 110 0.83 -11.40 -13.14
N ILE A 111 0.43 -10.42 -13.94
CA ILE A 111 -0.27 -10.64 -15.22
C ILE A 111 0.64 -11.42 -16.18
N THR A 112 1.90 -11.00 -16.28
CA THR A 112 2.91 -11.72 -17.09
C THR A 112 3.04 -13.17 -16.62
N TYR A 113 3.09 -13.40 -15.31
CA TYR A 113 3.07 -14.74 -14.74
C TYR A 113 1.82 -15.53 -15.14
N THR A 114 0.64 -14.93 -15.21
CA THR A 114 -0.57 -15.65 -15.64
C THR A 114 -0.55 -16.03 -17.12
N CYS A 115 -0.03 -15.16 -17.99
CA CYS A 115 0.00 -15.37 -19.44
C CYS A 115 1.15 -16.27 -19.90
N CYS A 116 2.31 -16.24 -19.26
CA CYS A 116 3.48 -16.98 -19.71
C CYS A 116 3.43 -18.49 -19.39
N SER A 117 3.96 -19.30 -20.30
CA SER A 117 4.15 -20.75 -20.09
C SER A 117 5.19 -21.03 -18.99
N ARG A 118 4.96 -22.11 -18.23
CA ARG A 118 5.89 -22.59 -17.19
C ARG A 118 7.20 -23.15 -17.76
N GLN A 119 7.23 -23.47 -19.05
CA GLN A 119 8.40 -24.03 -19.73
C GLN A 119 9.40 -22.96 -20.18
N HIS A 120 9.07 -21.68 -20.04
CA HIS A 120 9.97 -20.60 -20.44
C HIS A 120 11.19 -20.53 -19.51
N ASP A 121 12.39 -20.38 -20.07
CA ASP A 121 13.65 -20.37 -19.29
C ASP A 121 13.70 -19.32 -18.17
N LYS A 122 13.06 -18.16 -18.41
CA LYS A 122 13.01 -17.04 -17.46
C LYS A 122 11.86 -17.14 -16.44
N PHE A 123 11.07 -18.22 -16.47
CA PHE A 123 9.93 -18.39 -15.56
C PHE A 123 10.33 -18.39 -14.08
N GLN A 124 11.51 -18.94 -13.78
CA GLN A 124 12.08 -18.93 -12.43
C GLN A 124 12.40 -17.51 -11.96
N LEU A 125 13.00 -16.70 -12.83
CA LEU A 125 13.32 -15.30 -12.55
C LEU A 125 12.04 -14.48 -12.34
N LEU A 126 11.02 -14.71 -13.18
CA LEU A 126 9.73 -14.06 -13.04
C LEU A 126 9.09 -14.31 -11.67
N LEU A 127 9.09 -15.56 -11.17
CA LEU A 127 8.57 -15.89 -9.84
C LEU A 127 9.31 -15.16 -8.71
N TRP A 128 10.64 -15.09 -8.79
CA TRP A 128 11.44 -14.40 -7.77
C TRP A 128 11.29 -12.88 -7.85
N ALA A 129 11.26 -12.32 -9.06
CA ALA A 129 11.04 -10.89 -9.27
C ALA A 129 9.65 -10.47 -8.76
N THR A 130 8.58 -11.18 -9.14
CA THR A 130 7.22 -10.91 -8.65
C THR A 130 7.13 -11.03 -7.13
N GLY A 131 7.66 -12.12 -6.57
CA GLY A 131 7.62 -12.37 -5.14
C GLY A 131 8.42 -11.35 -4.32
N GLY A 132 9.63 -11.03 -4.76
CA GLY A 132 10.49 -10.02 -4.12
C GLY A 132 9.88 -8.62 -4.19
N ASN A 133 9.39 -8.23 -5.36
CA ASN A 133 8.76 -6.93 -5.58
C ASN A 133 7.50 -6.75 -4.72
N LEU A 134 6.57 -7.73 -4.71
CA LEU A 134 5.35 -7.64 -3.89
C LEU A 134 5.64 -7.66 -2.39
N THR A 135 6.67 -8.40 -1.96
CA THR A 135 7.10 -8.39 -0.55
C THR A 135 7.65 -7.02 -0.17
N LEU A 136 8.50 -6.42 -1.01
CA LEU A 136 9.03 -5.07 -0.79
C LEU A 136 7.91 -4.01 -0.78
N ALA A 137 6.94 -4.12 -1.69
CA ALA A 137 5.76 -3.26 -1.72
C ALA A 137 5.02 -3.31 -0.38
N GLY A 138 4.68 -4.53 0.09
CA GLY A 138 3.98 -4.73 1.34
C GLY A 138 4.77 -4.24 2.57
N VAL A 139 6.11 -4.40 2.59
CA VAL A 139 6.96 -3.84 3.65
C VAL A 139 6.89 -2.31 3.68
N CYS A 140 6.96 -1.64 2.52
CA CYS A 140 6.79 -0.19 2.45
C CYS A 140 5.41 0.24 2.95
N GLY A 141 4.36 -0.49 2.56
CA GLY A 141 3.00 -0.24 3.04
C GLY A 141 2.88 -0.40 4.57
N VAL A 142 3.49 -1.45 5.13
CA VAL A 142 3.54 -1.69 6.58
C VAL A 142 4.28 -0.56 7.31
N ILE A 143 5.41 -0.08 6.79
CA ILE A 143 6.14 1.05 7.37
C ILE A 143 5.24 2.30 7.40
N SER A 144 4.57 2.61 6.28
CA SER A 144 3.64 3.74 6.20
C SER A 144 2.53 3.66 7.25
N VAL A 145 1.83 2.53 7.35
CA VAL A 145 0.74 2.38 8.32
C VAL A 145 1.24 2.37 9.77
N ILE A 146 2.45 1.91 10.05
CA ILE A 146 3.04 2.01 11.40
C ILE A 146 3.31 3.48 11.76
N ILE A 147 3.88 4.26 10.84
CA ILE A 147 4.15 5.68 11.07
C ILE A 147 2.84 6.43 11.33
N PHE A 148 1.84 6.24 10.47
CA PHE A 148 0.53 6.85 10.66
C PHE A 148 -0.17 6.33 11.92
N GLY A 149 -0.15 5.03 12.19
CA GLY A 149 -0.76 4.46 13.40
C GLY A 149 -0.14 4.97 14.70
N ALA A 150 1.13 5.40 14.68
CA ALA A 150 1.81 5.92 15.85
C ALA A 150 1.54 7.42 16.12
N ARG A 151 1.14 8.19 15.11
CA ARG A 151 1.07 9.68 15.18
C ARG A 151 -0.19 10.30 14.60
N GLY A 152 -0.94 9.58 13.79
CA GLY A 152 -2.09 10.07 13.01
C GLY A 152 -3.30 10.45 13.86
N ASP A 153 -3.43 9.89 15.06
CA ASP A 153 -4.41 10.28 16.08
C ASP A 153 -3.76 11.12 17.21
N GLY A 154 -2.71 11.86 16.85
CA GLY A 154 -1.99 12.73 17.77
C GLY A 154 -2.82 13.96 18.14
N ARG A 155 -2.75 14.35 19.43
CA ARG A 155 -3.36 15.60 19.94
C ARG A 155 -2.79 16.86 19.31
N ASP A 156 -1.64 16.74 18.64
CA ASP A 156 -0.79 17.79 18.12
C ASP A 156 -0.92 18.01 16.61
N TRP A 157 -1.75 17.25 15.89
CA TRP A 157 -1.82 17.33 14.43
C TRP A 157 -3.07 18.04 13.89
N MET A 158 -4.26 17.47 14.08
CA MET A 158 -5.51 18.01 13.51
C MET A 158 -6.37 18.70 14.57
N PRO A 159 -7.12 19.76 14.20
CA PRO A 159 -8.01 20.45 15.14
C PRO A 159 -9.14 19.50 15.57
N ASN A 160 -9.75 19.82 16.71
CA ASN A 160 -10.79 18.97 17.31
C ASN A 160 -10.32 17.50 17.50
N TRP A 161 -9.04 17.28 17.81
CA TRP A 161 -8.43 15.95 17.94
C TRP A 161 -9.22 14.97 18.82
N GLU A 162 -9.91 15.45 19.86
CA GLU A 162 -10.78 14.61 20.73
C GLU A 162 -11.94 13.93 20.00
N HIS A 163 -12.29 14.43 18.81
CA HIS A 163 -13.40 13.99 17.98
C HIS A 163 -12.92 13.45 16.62
N ASN A 164 -11.63 13.14 16.49
CA ASN A 164 -11.07 12.56 15.28
C ASN A 164 -10.79 11.08 15.52
N ASP A 165 -11.28 10.22 14.63
CA ASP A 165 -11.09 8.78 14.66
C ASP A 165 -10.29 8.33 13.44
N ILE A 166 -9.53 7.25 13.60
CA ILE A 166 -8.85 6.60 12.48
C ILE A 166 -9.89 6.04 11.50
N GLY A 167 -9.83 6.50 10.26
CA GLY A 167 -10.85 6.19 9.25
C GLY A 167 -10.68 4.82 8.59
N TRP A 168 -11.72 4.40 7.88
CA TRP A 168 -11.78 3.08 7.24
C TRP A 168 -10.74 2.87 6.14
N SER A 169 -10.30 3.92 5.43
CA SER A 169 -9.28 3.80 4.38
C SER A 169 -7.92 3.40 4.94
N TYR A 170 -7.59 3.85 6.15
CA TYR A 170 -6.41 3.40 6.86
C TYR A 170 -6.50 1.89 7.19
N ALA A 171 -7.66 1.39 7.62
CA ALA A 171 -7.84 -0.04 7.84
C ALA A 171 -7.63 -0.85 6.55
N LEU A 172 -8.10 -0.34 5.41
CA LEU A 172 -7.83 -0.96 4.10
C LEU A 172 -6.33 -0.92 3.74
N ALA A 173 -5.62 0.16 4.08
CA ALA A 173 -4.17 0.26 3.91
C ALA A 173 -3.43 -0.83 4.68
N VAL A 174 -3.83 -1.07 5.95
CA VAL A 174 -3.24 -2.11 6.81
C VAL A 174 -3.48 -3.50 6.21
N VAL A 175 -4.74 -3.84 5.91
CA VAL A 175 -5.11 -5.15 5.36
C VAL A 175 -4.47 -5.37 4.00
N GLY A 176 -4.47 -4.36 3.13
CA GLY A 176 -3.84 -4.39 1.82
C GLY A 176 -2.34 -4.65 1.90
N SER A 177 -1.62 -3.93 2.76
CA SER A 177 -0.17 -4.06 2.93
C SER A 177 0.23 -5.45 3.44
N VAL A 178 -0.48 -5.99 4.44
CA VAL A 178 -0.24 -7.35 4.95
C VAL A 178 -0.55 -8.41 3.88
N THR A 179 -1.62 -8.22 3.11
CA THR A 179 -2.00 -9.12 2.02
C THR A 179 -0.94 -9.13 0.91
N LEU A 180 -0.29 -7.99 0.62
CA LEU A 180 0.84 -7.93 -0.32
C LEU A 180 2.04 -8.76 0.14
N ILE A 181 2.40 -8.69 1.42
CA ILE A 181 3.47 -9.52 1.99
C ILE A 181 3.13 -11.00 1.81
N ALA A 182 1.90 -11.40 2.16
CA ALA A 182 1.44 -12.78 1.98
C ALA A 182 1.52 -13.22 0.51
N ALA A 183 1.04 -12.41 -0.43
CA ALA A 183 1.12 -12.68 -1.86
C ALA A 183 2.58 -12.85 -2.34
N GLY A 184 3.47 -11.94 -1.93
CA GLY A 184 4.90 -11.98 -2.24
C GLY A 184 5.57 -13.25 -1.73
N ILE A 185 5.31 -13.63 -0.49
CA ILE A 185 5.82 -14.88 0.12
C ILE A 185 5.32 -16.10 -0.65
N LEU A 186 4.05 -16.16 -1.05
CA LEU A 186 3.51 -17.28 -1.83
C LEU A 186 4.22 -17.42 -3.20
N PHE A 187 4.50 -16.31 -3.89
CA PHE A 187 5.28 -16.33 -5.12
C PHE A 187 6.72 -16.80 -4.89
N LEU A 188 7.37 -16.36 -3.81
CA LEU A 188 8.71 -16.84 -3.45
C LEU A 188 8.73 -18.35 -3.13
N ILE A 189 7.70 -18.86 -2.46
CA ILE A 189 7.54 -20.29 -2.19
C ILE A 189 7.34 -21.08 -3.49
N GLU A 190 6.48 -20.60 -4.40
CA GLU A 190 6.30 -21.22 -5.72
C GLU A 190 7.61 -21.21 -6.52
N GLY A 191 8.36 -20.10 -6.48
CA GLY A 191 9.71 -20.00 -7.06
C GLY A 191 10.68 -21.02 -6.49
N ARG A 192 10.75 -21.16 -5.16
CA ARG A 192 11.61 -22.16 -4.51
C ARG A 192 11.21 -23.60 -4.90
N ARG A 193 9.90 -23.88 -4.95
CA ARG A 193 9.39 -25.20 -5.37
C ARG A 193 9.70 -25.51 -6.83
N HIS A 194 9.55 -24.52 -7.71
CA HIS A 194 9.86 -24.66 -9.13
C HIS A 194 11.34 -24.99 -9.34
N ARG A 195 12.25 -24.24 -8.71
CA ARG A 195 13.70 -24.51 -8.77
C ARG A 195 14.06 -25.92 -8.30
N LYS A 196 13.56 -26.35 -7.14
CA LYS A 196 13.82 -27.70 -6.60
C LYS A 196 13.34 -28.80 -7.54
N ARG A 197 12.26 -28.57 -8.31
CA ARG A 197 11.77 -29.53 -9.30
C ARG A 197 12.70 -29.61 -10.51
N GLN A 198 13.18 -28.48 -11.02
CA GLN A 198 14.13 -28.45 -12.14
C GLN A 198 15.46 -29.11 -11.77
N GLU A 199 15.98 -28.84 -10.56
CA GLU A 199 17.19 -29.49 -10.05
C GLU A 199 17.06 -31.02 -9.95
N ARG A 200 15.85 -31.55 -9.66
CA ARG A 200 15.61 -33.00 -9.64
C ARG A 200 15.62 -33.60 -11.04
N ILE A 201 14.93 -32.95 -11.99
CA ILE A 201 14.88 -33.40 -13.39
C ILE A 201 16.29 -33.48 -13.98
N LEU A 202 17.10 -32.42 -13.79
CA LEU A 202 18.49 -32.40 -14.26
C LEU A 202 19.35 -33.52 -13.65
N LYS A 203 19.15 -33.82 -12.36
CA LYS A 203 19.87 -34.93 -11.69
C LYS A 203 19.44 -36.30 -12.22
N ASP A 204 18.16 -36.48 -12.53
CA ASP A 204 17.63 -37.74 -13.07
C ASP A 204 18.10 -37.94 -14.53
N GLU A 205 18.19 -36.88 -15.32
CA GLU A 205 18.80 -36.89 -16.66
C GLU A 205 20.29 -37.26 -16.61
N GLN A 206 21.06 -36.63 -15.72
CA GLN A 206 22.48 -36.96 -15.51
C GLN A 206 22.69 -38.43 -15.14
N LYS A 207 21.89 -38.97 -14.22
CA LYS A 207 21.95 -40.38 -13.83
C LYS A 207 21.70 -41.31 -15.02
N THR A 208 20.68 -41.00 -15.83
CA THR A 208 20.31 -41.78 -17.01
C THR A 208 21.47 -41.83 -18.01
N HIS A 209 22.18 -40.72 -18.21
CA HIS A 209 23.36 -40.67 -19.08
C HIS A 209 24.57 -41.44 -18.55
N THR A 210 24.74 -41.56 -17.23
CA THR A 210 25.87 -42.32 -16.64
C THR A 210 25.65 -43.83 -16.57
N THR A 211 24.42 -44.32 -16.79
CA THR A 211 24.05 -45.74 -16.72
C THR A 211 24.05 -46.46 -18.09
N ILE A 212 24.46 -45.77 -19.16
CA ILE A 212 24.64 -46.31 -20.52
C ILE A 212 26.12 -46.38 -20.82
#